data_AF-A0A9X7JWI9-F1
#
_entry.id   AF-A0A9X7JWI9-F1
#
_cell.length_a   1.000
_cell.length_b   1.000
_cell.length_c   1.000
_cell.angle_alpha   90.00
_cell.angle_beta   90.00
_cell.angle_gamma   90.00
#
_symmetry.space_group_name_H-M   'P 1'
#
loop_
_entity.id
_entity.type
_entity.pdbx_description
1 polymer ?
#
loop_
_entity_poly.entity_id
_entity_poly.type
_entity_poly.pdbx_seq_one_letter_code
_entity_poly.pdbx_strand_id
1 'polypeptide(L)'
;MSQTLNHHLNYLLKSAVSLLSIYYEDLSQEWQSLYCYLKQMRKKSIAMFEFLSGSLQKWLASAATQEPDIYKMLQDIQTEWWNTFQQRPDPETLIFYLNLLENSSHKVLKSRIAYSTKLHPSVHYLFFKLNETLLYQMNEQSFNMRQLQSESAYADVGRDLWKDAVILFDEWILRSQTFQESIENICFGFAHFLPFQRCALFKFVNKESVGVGLYGHHLNKAEIQSIAAKIENIPILKESLVKLKSQVHVMKNFQPIYVPFADKEFPKQYVQKFQLVSLIIVPVYVPTEGKIIGGVLLDQGPGRFFTVDRSLFPALMKFGQSAGELLLKFIEAQVSEADEQLDEVLSPREIEILKLLADGASTSEAACQLYLSEFTVRDYISSMMKKLKAKNRTEAVAKAIRMGIIS
;
A
#
# COMPACT_ATOMS: atom_id res chain seq x y z
N MET A 1 -13.50 -19.75 8.83
CA MET A 1 -12.54 -19.53 9.94
C MET A 1 -11.76 -18.27 9.63
N SER A 2 -11.71 -17.28 10.53
CA SER A 2 -10.88 -16.09 10.31
C SER A 2 -9.41 -16.47 10.49
N GLN A 3 -8.59 -16.26 9.47
CA GLN A 3 -7.15 -16.30 9.67
C GLN A 3 -6.76 -15.05 10.47
N THR A 4 -6.14 -15.23 11.64
CA THR A 4 -5.58 -14.11 12.39
C THR A 4 -4.42 -13.51 11.59
N LEU A 5 -4.06 -12.24 11.85
CA LEU A 5 -2.89 -11.63 11.22
C LEU A 5 -1.62 -12.47 11.43
N ASN A 6 -1.47 -13.00 12.64
CA ASN A 6 -0.34 -13.84 13.02
C ASN A 6 -0.29 -15.11 12.17
N HIS A 7 -1.43 -15.76 11.99
CA HIS A 7 -1.51 -16.95 11.13
C HIS A 7 -1.12 -16.62 9.68
N HIS A 8 -1.58 -15.47 9.17
CA HIS A 8 -1.29 -15.01 7.81
C HIS A 8 0.20 -14.68 7.61
N LEU A 9 0.82 -13.92 8.51
CA LEU A 9 2.25 -13.60 8.42
C LEU A 9 3.13 -14.84 8.60
N ASN A 10 2.74 -15.77 9.47
CA ASN A 10 3.39 -17.08 9.58
C ASN A 10 3.28 -17.87 8.27
N TYR A 11 2.12 -17.84 7.61
CA TYR A 11 1.95 -18.43 6.30
C TYR A 11 2.87 -17.80 5.25
N LEU A 12 3.03 -16.46 5.24
CA LEU A 12 3.98 -15.79 4.32
C LEU A 12 5.41 -16.26 4.55
N LEU A 13 5.86 -16.34 5.81
CA LEU A 13 7.20 -16.86 6.12
C LEU A 13 7.33 -18.31 5.66
N LYS A 14 6.38 -19.20 6.00
CA LYS A 14 6.40 -20.60 5.54
C LYS A 14 6.44 -20.71 4.01
N SER A 15 5.66 -19.89 3.32
CA SER A 15 5.64 -19.84 1.86
C SER A 15 7.00 -19.41 1.29
N ALA A 16 7.67 -18.43 1.90
CA ALA A 16 9.00 -18.00 1.49
C ALA A 16 10.02 -19.14 1.60
N VAL A 17 9.99 -19.86 2.71
CA VAL A 17 10.93 -20.95 3.01
C VAL A 17 10.70 -22.14 2.11
N SER A 18 9.45 -22.56 1.95
CA SER A 18 9.08 -23.64 1.04
C SER A 18 9.57 -23.32 -0.38
N LEU A 19 9.37 -22.09 -0.84
CA LEU A 19 9.83 -21.64 -2.15
C LEU A 19 11.36 -21.70 -2.29
N LEU A 20 12.10 -21.13 -1.34
CA LEU A 20 13.56 -21.12 -1.38
C LEU A 20 14.14 -22.54 -1.27
N SER A 21 13.52 -23.42 -0.48
CA SER A 21 13.98 -24.80 -0.29
C SER A 21 13.84 -25.64 -1.57
N ILE A 22 12.81 -25.38 -2.39
CA ILE A 22 12.65 -26.03 -3.71
C ILE A 22 13.85 -25.74 -4.63
N TYR A 23 14.42 -24.54 -4.54
CA TYR A 23 15.54 -24.09 -5.39
C TYR A 23 16.87 -24.02 -4.63
N TYR A 24 17.01 -24.77 -3.54
CA TYR A 24 18.18 -24.73 -2.66
C TYR A 24 19.50 -24.93 -3.41
N GLU A 25 19.58 -25.88 -4.35
CA GLU A 25 20.82 -26.17 -5.07
C GLU A 25 21.26 -24.98 -5.95
N ASP A 26 20.32 -24.39 -6.69
CA ASP A 26 20.56 -23.21 -7.52
C ASP A 26 20.98 -22.00 -6.64
N LEU A 27 20.32 -21.79 -5.51
CA LEU A 27 20.66 -20.75 -4.54
C LEU A 27 22.07 -20.96 -3.97
N SER A 28 22.42 -22.20 -3.63
CA SER A 28 23.73 -22.56 -3.10
C SER A 28 24.84 -22.24 -4.10
N GLN A 29 24.63 -22.54 -5.40
CA GLN A 29 25.58 -22.21 -6.46
C GLN A 29 25.74 -20.70 -6.66
N GLU A 30 24.64 -19.95 -6.68
CA GLU A 30 24.66 -18.49 -6.84
C GLU A 30 25.36 -17.81 -5.65
N TRP A 31 25.03 -18.20 -4.42
CA TRP A 31 25.66 -17.63 -3.21
C TRP A 31 27.14 -17.99 -3.11
N GLN A 32 27.53 -19.21 -3.50
CA GLN A 32 28.95 -19.59 -3.56
C GLN A 32 29.73 -18.75 -4.59
N SER A 33 29.11 -18.46 -5.74
CA SER A 33 29.69 -17.59 -6.76
C SER A 33 29.90 -16.17 -6.24
N LEU A 34 28.91 -15.62 -5.51
CA LEU A 34 29.01 -14.31 -4.85
C LEU A 34 30.09 -14.28 -3.76
N TYR A 35 30.20 -15.33 -2.95
CA TYR A 35 31.26 -15.44 -1.95
C TYR A 35 32.65 -15.37 -2.61
N CYS A 36 32.88 -16.15 -3.67
CA CYS A 36 34.13 -16.15 -4.42
C CYS A 36 34.46 -14.75 -4.99
N TYR A 37 33.47 -14.07 -5.56
CA TYR A 37 33.62 -12.71 -6.07
C TYR A 37 34.00 -11.70 -4.96
N LEU A 38 33.28 -11.70 -3.84
CA LEU A 38 33.56 -10.83 -2.70
C LEU A 38 34.94 -11.08 -2.09
N LYS A 39 35.40 -12.34 -2.08
CA LYS A 39 36.72 -12.75 -1.59
C LYS A 39 37.84 -12.15 -2.43
N GLN A 40 37.68 -12.16 -3.75
CA GLN A 40 38.64 -11.55 -4.67
C GLN A 40 38.73 -10.04 -4.48
N MET A 41 37.61 -9.37 -4.17
CA MET A 41 37.58 -7.92 -3.90
C MET A 41 38.15 -7.51 -2.53
N ARG A 42 38.65 -8.45 -1.71
CA ARG A 42 39.21 -8.21 -0.35
C ARG A 42 38.29 -7.35 0.54
N LYS A 43 36.98 -7.57 0.48
CA LYS A 43 36.02 -6.87 1.34
C LYS A 43 36.26 -7.25 2.81
N LYS A 44 36.44 -6.25 3.68
CA LYS A 44 36.82 -6.42 5.10
C LYS A 44 35.82 -7.25 5.92
N SER A 45 34.57 -7.36 5.48
CA SER A 45 33.48 -8.00 6.23
C SER A 45 32.99 -9.32 5.62
N ILE A 46 33.80 -10.00 4.80
CA ILE A 46 33.38 -11.23 4.11
C ILE A 46 32.95 -12.36 5.05
N ALA A 47 33.49 -12.40 6.26
CA ALA A 47 33.12 -13.39 7.28
C ALA A 47 31.62 -13.33 7.63
N MET A 48 31.02 -12.14 7.58
CA MET A 48 29.57 -11.99 7.80
C MET A 48 28.78 -12.63 6.65
N PHE A 49 29.17 -12.40 5.40
CA PHE A 49 28.53 -13.03 4.25
C PHE A 49 28.64 -14.55 4.30
N GLU A 50 29.84 -15.06 4.62
CA GLU A 50 30.10 -16.49 4.79
C GLU A 50 29.20 -17.11 5.86
N PHE A 51 29.10 -16.45 7.02
CA PHE A 51 28.21 -16.89 8.10
C PHE A 51 26.75 -16.91 7.66
N LEU A 52 26.24 -15.81 7.10
CA LEU A 52 24.83 -15.68 6.73
C LEU A 52 24.45 -16.68 5.62
N SER A 53 25.24 -16.74 4.55
CA SER A 53 25.00 -17.67 3.45
C SER A 53 25.07 -19.13 3.91
N GLY A 54 26.09 -19.50 4.71
CA GLY A 54 26.24 -20.86 5.23
C GLY A 54 25.11 -21.27 6.18
N SER A 55 24.67 -20.38 7.06
CA SER A 55 23.55 -20.63 7.98
C SER A 55 22.24 -20.85 7.22
N LEU A 56 21.95 -19.99 6.23
CA LEU A 56 20.76 -20.13 5.38
C LEU A 56 20.80 -21.40 4.53
N GLN A 57 21.96 -21.78 3.98
CA GLN A 57 22.11 -23.01 3.20
C GLN A 57 21.83 -24.26 4.05
N LYS A 58 22.45 -24.35 5.24
CA LYS A 58 22.21 -25.46 6.18
C LYS A 58 20.73 -25.60 6.49
N TRP A 59 20.07 -24.47 6.72
CA TRP A 59 18.67 -24.48 7.10
C TRP A 59 17.74 -24.84 5.93
N LEU A 60 17.93 -24.23 4.75
CA LEU A 60 17.13 -24.55 3.56
C LEU A 60 17.25 -26.03 3.18
N ALA A 61 18.44 -26.62 3.35
CA ALA A 61 18.63 -28.07 3.18
C ALA A 61 17.81 -28.88 4.19
N SER A 62 17.72 -28.47 5.45
CA SER A 62 16.89 -29.14 6.47
C SER A 62 15.39 -29.01 6.20
N ALA A 63 14.95 -27.82 5.77
CA ALA A 63 13.56 -27.48 5.48
C ALA A 63 12.99 -28.26 4.27
N ALA A 64 13.86 -28.78 3.40
CA ALA A 64 13.46 -29.68 2.33
C ALA A 64 12.99 -31.06 2.84
N THR A 65 13.36 -31.44 4.07
CA THR A 65 13.09 -32.78 4.63
C THR A 65 12.06 -32.81 5.75
N GLN A 66 11.84 -31.69 6.45
CA GLN A 66 10.90 -31.58 7.57
C GLN A 66 10.22 -30.19 7.58
N GLU A 67 9.01 -30.09 8.14
CA GLU A 67 8.34 -28.79 8.31
C GLU A 67 9.18 -27.88 9.23
N PRO A 68 9.69 -26.74 8.74
CA PRO A 68 10.64 -25.92 9.49
C PRO A 68 9.95 -25.03 10.52
N ASP A 69 10.48 -25.01 11.75
CA ASP A 69 10.18 -23.97 12.74
C ASP A 69 11.05 -22.73 12.46
N ILE A 70 10.43 -21.73 11.84
CA ILE A 70 11.12 -20.52 11.36
C ILE A 70 11.60 -19.65 12.52
N TYR A 71 10.84 -19.56 13.61
CA TYR A 71 11.24 -18.75 14.76
C TYR A 71 12.40 -19.39 15.52
N LYS A 72 12.38 -20.71 15.63
CA LYS A 72 13.54 -21.45 16.14
C LYS A 72 14.77 -21.25 15.26
N MET A 73 14.63 -21.32 13.93
CA MET A 73 15.74 -21.01 13.02
C MET A 73 16.32 -19.61 13.26
N LEU A 74 15.46 -18.59 13.34
CA LEU A 74 15.90 -17.21 13.56
C LEU A 74 16.72 -17.10 14.87
N GLN A 75 16.28 -17.78 15.94
CA GLN A 75 17.00 -17.86 17.22
C GLN A 75 18.30 -18.64 17.13
N ASP A 76 18.32 -19.76 16.41
CA ASP A 76 19.51 -20.60 16.21
C ASP A 76 20.59 -19.80 15.47
N ILE A 77 20.23 -19.12 14.37
CA ILE A 77 21.15 -18.25 13.61
C ILE A 77 21.70 -17.11 14.49
N GLN A 78 20.85 -16.51 15.32
CA GLN A 78 21.28 -15.47 16.26
C GLN A 78 22.27 -16.00 17.31
N THR A 79 21.99 -17.20 17.84
CA THR A 79 22.82 -17.86 18.85
C THR A 79 24.17 -18.27 18.25
N GLU A 80 24.17 -18.86 17.05
CA GLU A 80 25.39 -19.20 16.31
C GLU A 80 26.24 -17.97 15.99
N TRP A 81 25.62 -16.84 15.65
CA TRP A 81 26.32 -15.57 15.43
C TRP A 81 27.06 -15.13 16.69
N TRP A 82 26.36 -15.08 17.83
CA TRP A 82 26.96 -14.65 19.09
C TRP A 82 28.10 -15.58 19.52
N ASN A 83 27.92 -16.89 19.40
CA ASN A 83 28.97 -17.86 19.72
C ASN A 83 30.21 -17.72 18.84
N THR A 84 30.03 -17.32 17.58
CA THR A 84 31.13 -17.20 16.60
C THR A 84 31.88 -15.87 16.73
N PHE A 85 31.15 -14.75 16.86
CA PHE A 85 31.73 -13.41 16.76
C PHE A 85 31.78 -12.67 18.11
N GLN A 86 31.03 -13.10 19.12
CA GLN A 86 30.95 -12.48 20.46
C GLN A 86 30.65 -10.96 20.43
N GLN A 87 29.97 -10.49 19.38
CA GLN A 87 29.62 -9.08 19.21
C GLN A 87 28.34 -8.93 18.39
N ARG A 88 27.75 -7.73 18.41
CA ARG A 88 26.65 -7.39 17.49
C ARG A 88 27.17 -7.36 16.04
N PRO A 89 26.36 -7.83 15.07
CA PRO A 89 26.64 -7.52 13.68
C PRO A 89 26.59 -6.00 13.49
N ASP A 90 27.55 -5.46 12.74
CA ASP A 90 27.48 -4.08 12.28
C ASP A 90 26.22 -3.89 11.41
N PRO A 91 25.30 -2.95 11.75
CA PRO A 91 24.01 -2.86 11.09
C PRO A 91 24.08 -2.60 9.59
N GLU A 92 24.95 -1.70 9.15
CA GLU A 92 25.09 -1.34 7.73
C GLU A 92 25.61 -2.53 6.92
N THR A 93 26.62 -3.22 7.45
CA THR A 93 27.20 -4.42 6.84
C THR A 93 26.18 -5.56 6.77
N LEU A 94 25.39 -5.77 7.83
CA LEU A 94 24.35 -6.79 7.88
C LEU A 94 23.28 -6.55 6.82
N ILE A 95 22.73 -5.33 6.78
CA ILE A 95 21.71 -4.94 5.80
C ILE A 95 22.26 -5.13 4.38
N PHE A 96 23.51 -4.71 4.12
CA PHE A 96 24.14 -4.89 2.82
C PHE A 96 24.19 -6.36 2.38
N TYR A 97 24.67 -7.26 3.24
CA TYR A 97 24.80 -8.67 2.87
C TYR A 97 23.47 -9.42 2.82
N LEU A 98 22.51 -9.10 3.70
CA LEU A 98 21.15 -9.65 3.60
C LEU A 98 20.47 -9.20 2.32
N ASN A 99 20.58 -7.92 1.93
CA ASN A 99 20.06 -7.44 0.65
C ASN A 99 20.72 -8.15 -0.55
N LEU A 100 22.02 -8.46 -0.48
CA LEU A 100 22.70 -9.18 -1.55
C LEU A 100 22.19 -10.63 -1.68
N LEU A 101 21.98 -11.30 -0.55
CA LEU A 101 21.40 -12.65 -0.49
C LEU A 101 19.94 -12.66 -0.93
N GLU A 102 19.15 -11.68 -0.53
CA GLU A 102 17.76 -11.50 -0.96
C GLU A 102 17.68 -11.30 -2.48
N ASN A 103 18.44 -10.34 -3.02
CA ASN A 103 18.43 -10.02 -4.45
C ASN A 103 18.89 -11.19 -5.33
N SER A 104 19.92 -11.92 -4.90
CA SER A 104 20.38 -13.12 -5.58
C SER A 104 19.35 -14.26 -5.50
N SER A 105 18.63 -14.38 -4.38
CA SER A 105 17.50 -15.30 -4.27
C SER A 105 16.41 -14.96 -5.30
N HIS A 106 16.06 -13.69 -5.43
CA HIS A 106 15.11 -13.25 -6.46
C HIS A 106 15.59 -13.51 -7.88
N LYS A 107 16.89 -13.34 -8.15
CA LYS A 107 17.49 -13.64 -9.46
C LYS A 107 17.30 -15.12 -9.82
N VAL A 108 17.57 -16.04 -8.89
CA VAL A 108 17.35 -17.48 -9.09
C VAL A 108 15.87 -17.79 -9.29
N LEU A 109 14.99 -17.26 -8.44
CA LEU A 109 13.55 -17.53 -8.56
C LEU A 109 12.98 -17.00 -9.88
N LYS A 110 13.42 -15.83 -10.35
CA LYS A 110 12.99 -15.25 -11.65
C LYS A 110 13.44 -16.08 -12.86
N SER A 111 14.57 -16.77 -12.79
CA SER A 111 15.06 -17.59 -13.90
C SER A 111 14.37 -18.97 -13.98
N ARG A 112 13.75 -19.42 -12.88
CA ARG A 112 13.12 -20.75 -12.76
C ARG A 112 11.60 -20.72 -12.78
N ILE A 113 10.99 -19.63 -12.34
CA ILE A 113 9.53 -19.51 -12.22
C ILE A 113 9.03 -18.60 -13.35
N ALA A 114 8.18 -19.15 -14.21
CA ALA A 114 7.47 -18.37 -15.22
C ALA A 114 6.53 -17.38 -14.51
N TYR A 115 6.98 -16.14 -14.37
CA TYR A 115 6.18 -14.99 -13.94
C TYR A 115 5.43 -15.16 -12.61
N SER A 116 6.04 -14.72 -11.51
CA SER A 116 5.24 -14.25 -10.38
C SER A 116 5.90 -13.06 -9.70
N THR A 117 5.45 -11.86 -10.09
CA THR A 117 5.65 -10.61 -9.35
C THR A 117 5.12 -10.70 -7.90
N LYS A 118 4.37 -11.76 -7.56
CA LYS A 118 3.71 -11.97 -6.26
C LYS A 118 4.53 -12.76 -5.24
N LEU A 119 5.65 -13.38 -5.63
CA LEU A 119 6.49 -14.19 -4.71
C LEU A 119 7.60 -13.38 -4.02
N HIS A 120 7.87 -12.17 -4.51
CA HIS A 120 8.90 -11.28 -3.94
C HIS A 120 8.65 -10.88 -2.49
N PRO A 121 7.42 -10.53 -2.07
CA PRO A 121 7.21 -9.96 -0.74
C PRO A 121 7.38 -10.97 0.41
N SER A 122 7.09 -12.25 0.18
CA SER A 122 7.28 -13.27 1.22
C SER A 122 8.76 -13.53 1.50
N VAL A 123 9.59 -13.62 0.45
CA VAL A 123 11.04 -13.74 0.60
C VAL A 123 11.61 -12.48 1.25
N HIS A 124 11.17 -11.29 0.81
CA HIS A 124 11.53 -10.04 1.46
C HIS A 124 11.18 -10.04 2.96
N TYR A 125 10.00 -10.54 3.34
CA TYR A 125 9.62 -10.65 4.74
C TYR A 125 10.55 -11.59 5.54
N LEU A 126 10.98 -12.71 4.96
CA LEU A 126 11.95 -13.59 5.60
C LEU A 126 13.29 -12.87 5.88
N PHE A 127 13.83 -12.16 4.89
CA PHE A 127 15.07 -11.39 5.03
C PHE A 127 14.92 -10.22 6.00
N PHE A 128 13.75 -9.56 6.02
CA PHE A 128 13.40 -8.57 7.04
C PHE A 128 13.44 -9.17 8.46
N LYS A 129 12.83 -10.35 8.69
CA LYS A 129 12.86 -11.03 10.00
C LYS A 129 14.26 -11.48 10.40
N LEU A 130 15.08 -11.92 9.44
CA LEU A 130 16.50 -12.24 9.67
C LEU A 130 17.26 -11.01 10.15
N ASN A 131 17.10 -9.88 9.46
CA ASN A 131 17.72 -8.61 9.84
C ASN A 131 17.28 -8.16 11.23
N GLU A 132 15.96 -8.15 11.48
CA GLU A 132 15.40 -7.77 12.78
C GLU A 132 15.97 -8.65 13.91
N THR A 133 15.97 -9.97 13.72
CA THR A 133 16.41 -10.90 14.76
C THR A 133 17.89 -10.70 15.08
N LEU A 134 18.74 -10.57 14.05
CA LEU A 134 20.18 -10.41 14.24
C LEU A 134 20.58 -9.07 14.88
N LEU A 135 19.81 -8.00 14.64
CA LEU A 135 20.06 -6.68 15.25
C LEU A 135 19.60 -6.61 16.71
N TYR A 136 18.53 -7.31 17.08
CA TYR A 136 17.96 -7.24 18.42
C TYR A 136 18.54 -8.29 19.35
N GLN A 137 19.65 -7.95 20.01
CA GLN A 137 20.16 -8.74 21.11
C GLN A 137 19.22 -8.69 22.31
N MET A 138 18.85 -9.87 22.83
CA MET A 138 18.34 -9.99 24.17
C MET A 138 19.42 -9.52 25.16
N ASN A 139 19.08 -8.58 26.06
CA ASN A 139 19.96 -8.20 27.16
C ASN A 139 20.28 -9.45 28.00
N GLU A 140 21.57 -9.70 28.29
CA GLU A 140 22.07 -10.86 29.04
C GLU A 140 21.40 -11.08 30.41
N GLN A 141 20.79 -10.05 31.02
CA GLN A 141 20.03 -10.19 32.27
C GLN A 141 18.78 -11.07 32.15
N SER A 142 18.27 -11.26 30.93
CA SER A 142 17.12 -12.14 30.66
C SER A 142 17.51 -13.61 30.45
N PHE A 143 18.80 -13.91 30.28
CA PHE A 143 19.27 -15.28 30.07
C PHE A 143 19.29 -16.10 31.38
N ASN A 144 19.66 -15.47 32.50
CA ASN A 144 19.75 -16.16 33.80
C ASN A 144 18.42 -16.27 34.58
N MET A 145 17.40 -15.44 34.27
CA MET A 145 16.08 -15.50 34.92
C MET A 145 15.05 -16.36 34.18
N ARG A 146 15.39 -16.93 33.01
CA ARG A 146 14.46 -17.70 32.17
C ARG A 146 14.63 -19.23 32.25
N GLN A 147 15.67 -19.73 32.92
CA GLN A 147 15.82 -21.18 33.16
C GLN A 147 14.90 -21.75 34.25
N LEU A 148 14.15 -20.91 34.97
CA LEU A 148 13.37 -21.34 36.14
C LEU A 148 11.84 -21.31 35.98
N GLN A 149 11.28 -20.93 34.83
CA GLN A 149 9.83 -20.96 34.64
C GLN A 149 9.45 -21.49 33.25
N SER A 150 8.92 -22.72 33.26
CA SER A 150 7.87 -23.31 32.41
C SER A 150 7.65 -22.75 31.00
N GLU A 151 7.64 -23.64 29.99
CA GLU A 151 6.90 -23.72 28.70
C GLU A 151 6.17 -22.51 28.05
N SER A 152 6.31 -21.27 28.52
CA SER A 152 5.66 -20.06 28.02
C SER A 152 6.65 -19.00 27.54
N ALA A 153 7.93 -19.35 27.35
CA ALA A 153 8.94 -18.44 26.79
C ALA A 153 8.72 -18.12 25.29
N TYR A 154 7.79 -18.80 24.62
CA TYR A 154 7.38 -18.52 23.24
C TYR A 154 6.52 -17.24 23.08
N ALA A 155 6.04 -16.65 24.18
CA ALA A 155 5.07 -15.56 24.14
C ALA A 155 5.66 -14.16 23.87
N ASP A 156 6.98 -13.96 24.03
CA ASP A 156 7.59 -12.61 24.07
C ASP A 156 8.39 -12.25 22.79
N VAL A 157 8.47 -13.16 21.82
CA VAL A 157 9.01 -12.90 20.46
C VAL A 157 7.91 -12.30 19.55
N GLY A 158 6.66 -12.28 20.03
CA GLY A 158 5.51 -11.64 19.41
C GLY A 158 5.48 -10.12 19.63
N ARG A 159 6.49 -9.39 19.15
CA ARG A 159 6.30 -7.97 18.86
C ARG A 159 5.05 -7.79 18.03
N ASP A 160 4.39 -6.64 18.20
CA ASP A 160 3.27 -6.13 17.39
C ASP A 160 3.39 -6.52 15.90
N LEU A 161 2.94 -7.71 15.51
CA LEU A 161 3.09 -8.27 14.17
C LEU A 161 2.37 -7.41 13.10
N TRP A 162 1.43 -6.60 13.54
CA TRP A 162 0.82 -5.57 12.72
C TRP A 162 1.81 -4.49 12.26
N LYS A 163 2.87 -4.20 13.02
CA LYS A 163 3.96 -3.30 12.60
C LYS A 163 4.76 -3.90 11.46
N ASP A 164 5.05 -5.21 11.50
CA ASP A 164 5.71 -5.90 10.39
C ASP A 164 4.89 -5.75 9.10
N ALA A 165 3.57 -6.00 9.17
CA ALA A 165 2.68 -5.84 8.04
C ALA A 165 2.67 -4.40 7.49
N VAL A 166 2.69 -3.40 8.38
CA VAL A 166 2.74 -1.97 7.99
C VAL A 166 4.06 -1.63 7.32
N ILE A 167 5.20 -2.05 7.86
CA ILE A 167 6.52 -1.80 7.27
C ILE A 167 6.60 -2.40 5.87
N LEU A 168 6.22 -3.68 5.72
CA LEU A 168 6.20 -4.35 4.42
C LEU A 168 5.29 -3.64 3.42
N PHE A 169 4.14 -3.17 3.88
CA PHE A 169 3.20 -2.43 3.05
C PHE A 169 3.79 -1.10 2.58
N ASP A 170 4.35 -0.30 3.51
CA ASP A 170 4.94 1.00 3.21
C ASP A 170 6.10 0.84 2.22
N GLU A 171 7.02 -0.10 2.47
CA GLU A 171 8.11 -0.41 1.55
C GLU A 171 7.60 -0.88 0.18
N TRP A 172 6.49 -1.63 0.14
CA TRP A 172 5.88 -2.09 -1.11
C TRP A 172 5.32 -0.93 -1.93
N ILE A 173 4.48 -0.09 -1.33
CA ILE A 173 3.81 0.98 -2.06
C ILE A 173 4.78 2.11 -2.47
N LEU A 174 5.87 2.32 -1.74
CA LEU A 174 6.93 3.28 -2.08
C LEU A 174 7.66 2.95 -3.39
N ARG A 175 7.56 1.71 -3.89
CA ARG A 175 8.13 1.31 -5.19
C ARG A 175 7.35 1.86 -6.38
N SER A 176 6.18 2.43 -6.16
CA SER A 176 5.29 2.95 -7.22
C SER A 176 5.86 4.21 -7.85
N GLN A 177 5.97 4.25 -9.18
CA GLN A 177 6.46 5.40 -9.94
C GLN A 177 5.32 6.17 -10.62
N THR A 178 4.17 5.53 -10.80
CA THR A 178 3.00 6.14 -11.43
C THR A 178 1.76 6.02 -10.55
N PHE A 179 0.73 6.83 -10.84
CA PHE A 179 -0.57 6.70 -10.19
C PHE A 179 -1.21 5.33 -10.42
N GLN A 180 -1.05 4.76 -11.62
CA GLN A 180 -1.58 3.42 -11.91
C GLN A 180 -0.87 2.36 -11.07
N GLU A 181 0.45 2.39 -11.00
CA GLU A 181 1.21 1.45 -10.16
C GLU A 181 0.84 1.59 -8.68
N SER A 182 0.62 2.81 -8.19
CA SER A 182 0.28 3.02 -6.79
C SER A 182 -1.06 2.41 -6.42
N ILE A 183 -2.11 2.56 -7.25
CA ILE A 183 -3.41 1.92 -6.98
C ILE A 183 -3.32 0.37 -7.06
N GLU A 184 -2.48 -0.18 -7.93
CA GLU A 184 -2.25 -1.63 -8.01
C GLU A 184 -1.51 -2.14 -6.77
N ASN A 185 -0.43 -1.45 -6.37
CA ASN A 185 0.42 -1.81 -5.23
C ASN A 185 -0.31 -1.67 -3.89
N ILE A 186 -1.15 -0.62 -3.74
CA ILE A 186 -2.01 -0.47 -2.56
C ILE A 186 -2.94 -1.68 -2.45
N CYS A 187 -3.67 -2.03 -3.50
CA CYS A 187 -4.62 -3.15 -3.45
C CYS A 187 -3.93 -4.49 -3.25
N PHE A 188 -2.77 -4.69 -3.88
CA PHE A 188 -1.94 -5.86 -3.65
C PHE A 188 -1.52 -5.94 -2.17
N GLY A 189 -0.99 -4.86 -1.61
CA GLY A 189 -0.51 -4.85 -0.23
C GLY A 189 -1.60 -5.15 0.79
N PHE A 190 -2.80 -4.57 0.61
CA PHE A 190 -3.97 -4.89 1.44
C PHE A 190 -4.39 -6.36 1.37
N ALA A 191 -4.31 -7.00 0.20
CA ALA A 191 -4.67 -8.41 0.06
C ALA A 191 -3.52 -9.38 0.39
N HIS A 192 -2.27 -8.91 0.35
CA HIS A 192 -1.10 -9.77 0.50
C HIS A 192 -0.52 -9.74 1.92
N PHE A 193 -0.48 -8.60 2.60
CA PHE A 193 0.10 -8.48 3.94
C PHE A 193 -0.93 -8.56 5.07
N LEU A 194 -2.22 -8.55 4.72
CA LEU A 194 -3.33 -8.74 5.64
C LEU A 194 -4.13 -9.98 5.21
N PRO A 195 -4.92 -10.60 6.12
CA PRO A 195 -5.62 -11.84 5.85
C PRO A 195 -6.88 -11.59 5.01
N PHE A 196 -6.76 -11.11 3.76
CA PHE A 196 -7.87 -10.88 2.83
C PHE A 196 -7.53 -11.43 1.44
N GLN A 197 -8.53 -11.91 0.70
CA GLN A 197 -8.31 -12.49 -0.61
C GLN A 197 -8.51 -11.49 -1.74
N ARG A 198 -9.49 -10.59 -1.60
CA ARG A 198 -9.82 -9.57 -2.60
C ARG A 198 -9.78 -8.18 -1.99
N CYS A 199 -9.42 -7.21 -2.81
CA CYS A 199 -9.37 -5.81 -2.43
C CYS A 199 -9.93 -4.94 -3.56
N ALA A 200 -10.82 -4.01 -3.25
CA ALA A 200 -11.27 -2.98 -4.18
C ALA A 200 -11.03 -1.59 -3.59
N LEU A 201 -10.34 -0.74 -4.33
CA LEU A 201 -10.02 0.62 -3.94
C LEU A 201 -10.95 1.61 -4.64
N PHE A 202 -11.51 2.53 -3.87
CA PHE A 202 -12.41 3.59 -4.33
C PHE A 202 -11.88 4.95 -3.90
N LYS A 203 -12.06 5.95 -4.78
CA LYS A 203 -11.83 7.37 -4.50
C LYS A 203 -13.17 8.08 -4.35
N PHE A 204 -13.23 9.02 -3.42
CA PHE A 204 -14.37 9.92 -3.28
C PHE A 204 -14.17 11.16 -4.15
N VAL A 205 -15.21 11.48 -4.90
CA VAL A 205 -15.25 12.60 -5.83
C VAL A 205 -16.41 13.51 -5.41
N ASN A 206 -16.10 14.81 -5.30
CA ASN A 206 -17.03 15.92 -5.03
C ASN A 206 -17.69 15.95 -3.64
N LYS A 207 -18.35 17.07 -3.32
CA LYS A 207 -19.12 17.27 -2.07
C LYS A 207 -20.29 16.29 -1.92
N GLU A 208 -20.82 15.78 -3.03
CA GLU A 208 -21.91 14.79 -3.06
C GLU A 208 -21.48 13.38 -2.61
N SER A 209 -20.19 13.17 -2.30
CA SER A 209 -19.71 11.88 -1.77
C SER A 209 -20.00 10.73 -2.76
N VAL A 210 -19.58 10.89 -4.02
CA VAL A 210 -19.63 9.81 -5.02
C VAL A 210 -18.35 8.98 -4.89
N GLY A 211 -18.50 7.68 -4.67
CA GLY A 211 -17.40 6.72 -4.71
C GLY A 211 -17.20 6.21 -6.13
N VAL A 212 -15.99 6.40 -6.66
CA VAL A 212 -15.55 5.90 -7.97
C VAL A 212 -14.51 4.80 -7.77
N GLY A 213 -14.70 3.66 -8.43
CA GLY A 213 -13.76 2.54 -8.36
C GLY A 213 -12.47 2.85 -9.11
N LEU A 214 -11.32 2.66 -8.45
CA LEU A 214 -10.00 2.84 -9.04
C LEU A 214 -9.42 1.51 -9.53
N TYR A 215 -9.45 0.49 -8.67
CA TYR A 215 -8.80 -0.79 -8.94
C TYR A 215 -9.41 -1.94 -8.13
N GLY A 216 -9.34 -3.16 -8.68
CA GLY A 216 -9.71 -4.40 -8.00
C GLY A 216 -8.60 -5.46 -8.08
N HIS A 217 -8.10 -5.91 -6.93
CA HIS A 217 -7.21 -7.05 -6.80
C HIS A 217 -8.01 -8.35 -6.59
N HIS A 218 -7.74 -9.37 -7.42
CA HIS A 218 -8.56 -10.59 -7.51
C HIS A 218 -10.06 -10.31 -7.77
N LEU A 219 -10.33 -9.21 -8.48
CA LEU A 219 -11.62 -8.75 -8.98
C LEU A 219 -11.45 -8.33 -10.44
N ASN A 220 -12.55 -8.25 -11.19
CA ASN A 220 -12.48 -7.73 -12.55
C ASN A 220 -12.23 -6.21 -12.51
N LYS A 221 -11.08 -5.79 -13.05
CA LYS A 221 -10.64 -4.38 -13.06
C LYS A 221 -11.66 -3.47 -13.73
N ALA A 222 -12.15 -3.84 -14.92
CA ALA A 222 -13.09 -3.04 -15.70
C ALA A 222 -14.44 -2.91 -14.97
N GLU A 223 -14.88 -3.97 -14.29
CA GLU A 223 -16.12 -3.91 -13.51
C GLU A 223 -16.01 -2.98 -12.31
N ILE A 224 -14.88 -2.98 -11.59
CA ILE A 224 -14.66 -2.04 -10.49
C ILE A 224 -14.58 -0.60 -11.01
N GLN A 225 -13.84 -0.36 -12.08
CA GLN A 225 -13.69 0.97 -12.68
C GLN A 225 -15.01 1.52 -13.26
N SER A 226 -15.95 0.65 -13.65
CA SER A 226 -17.29 1.06 -14.07
C SER A 226 -18.20 1.53 -12.93
N ILE A 227 -17.79 1.34 -11.67
CA ILE A 227 -18.60 1.73 -10.51
C ILE A 227 -18.39 3.22 -10.21
N ALA A 228 -19.47 3.98 -10.37
CA ALA A 228 -19.65 5.31 -9.80
C ALA A 228 -20.98 5.32 -9.03
N ALA A 229 -20.92 5.43 -7.70
CA ALA A 229 -22.10 5.33 -6.85
C ALA A 229 -22.11 6.41 -5.76
N LYS A 230 -23.30 6.96 -5.49
CA LYS A 230 -23.50 7.84 -4.33
C LYS A 230 -23.35 7.02 -3.06
N ILE A 231 -22.46 7.44 -2.16
CA ILE A 231 -22.19 6.67 -0.92
C ILE A 231 -23.41 6.71 0.01
N GLU A 232 -24.29 7.69 -0.12
CA GLU A 232 -25.57 7.76 0.60
C GLU A 232 -26.50 6.56 0.33
N ASN A 233 -26.28 5.84 -0.77
CA ASN A 233 -26.99 4.60 -1.11
C ASN A 233 -26.43 3.36 -0.40
N ILE A 234 -25.38 3.52 0.41
CA ILE A 234 -24.79 2.47 1.24
C ILE A 234 -25.15 2.81 2.70
N PRO A 235 -26.21 2.18 3.28
CA PRO A 235 -26.73 2.51 4.61
C PRO A 235 -25.66 2.63 5.70
N ILE A 236 -24.75 1.66 5.79
CA ILE A 236 -23.68 1.64 6.79
C ILE A 236 -22.71 2.84 6.70
N LEU A 237 -22.54 3.40 5.49
CA LEU A 237 -21.67 4.56 5.27
C LEU A 237 -22.40 5.88 5.47
N LYS A 238 -23.73 5.91 5.34
CA LYS A 238 -24.54 7.11 5.52
C LYS A 238 -24.36 7.71 6.92
N GLU A 239 -24.47 6.89 7.97
CA GLU A 239 -24.30 7.36 9.35
C GLU A 239 -22.88 7.88 9.63
N SER A 240 -21.88 7.24 9.01
CA SER A 240 -20.47 7.59 9.19
C SER A 240 -20.11 8.88 8.45
N LEU A 241 -20.66 9.11 7.26
CA LEU A 241 -20.47 10.34 6.48
C LEU A 241 -21.24 11.54 7.05
N VAL A 242 -22.45 11.34 7.60
CA VAL A 242 -23.22 12.42 8.24
C VAL A 242 -22.45 13.01 9.42
N LYS A 243 -21.81 12.15 10.24
CA LYS A 243 -20.93 12.58 11.33
C LYS A 243 -19.75 13.41 10.82
N LEU A 244 -19.14 13.03 9.69
CA LEU A 244 -18.05 13.78 9.07
C LEU A 244 -18.46 15.16 8.53
N LYS A 245 -19.63 15.29 7.90
CA LYS A 245 -20.14 16.58 7.38
C LYS A 245 -20.45 17.59 8.49
N SER A 246 -20.75 17.12 9.70
CA SER A 246 -21.14 17.96 10.85
C SER A 246 -19.99 18.51 11.69
N GLN A 247 -18.77 17.96 11.59
CA GLN A 247 -17.64 18.33 12.45
C GLN A 247 -16.60 19.11 11.66
N VAL A 248 -16.54 20.43 11.88
CA VAL A 248 -15.64 21.34 11.16
C VAL A 248 -14.17 21.02 11.40
N HIS A 249 -13.75 20.43 12.51
CA HIS A 249 -12.37 19.99 12.72
C HIS A 249 -12.37 18.74 13.62
N VAL A 250 -11.44 17.82 13.34
CA VAL A 250 -11.09 16.60 14.09
C VAL A 250 -11.66 15.28 13.53
N MET A 251 -10.90 14.70 12.59
CA MET A 251 -11.01 13.32 12.08
C MET A 251 -10.62 12.25 13.14
N LYS A 252 -11.32 12.17 14.28
CA LYS A 252 -11.01 11.13 15.28
C LYS A 252 -11.72 9.79 15.07
N ASN A 253 -12.74 9.71 14.20
CA ASN A 253 -13.73 8.64 14.32
C ASN A 253 -14.05 7.81 13.05
N PHE A 254 -13.39 8.01 11.90
CA PHE A 254 -13.60 7.07 10.79
C PHE A 254 -12.72 5.84 11.00
N GLN A 255 -13.29 4.82 11.65
CA GLN A 255 -12.65 3.53 11.89
C GLN A 255 -13.01 2.53 10.77
N PRO A 256 -12.29 1.40 10.66
CA PRO A 256 -12.69 0.34 9.75
C PRO A 256 -14.08 -0.19 10.13
N ILE A 257 -14.94 -0.36 9.14
CA ILE A 257 -16.34 -0.77 9.31
C ILE A 257 -16.46 -2.22 8.82
N TYR A 258 -16.63 -3.14 9.75
CA TYR A 258 -16.89 -4.54 9.41
C TYR A 258 -18.39 -4.76 9.15
N VAL A 259 -18.69 -5.38 8.01
CA VAL A 259 -20.04 -5.67 7.52
C VAL A 259 -20.20 -7.19 7.46
N PRO A 260 -20.89 -7.82 8.44
CA PRO A 260 -21.05 -9.27 8.49
C PRO A 260 -22.03 -9.82 7.44
N PHE A 261 -22.96 -8.99 6.96
CA PHE A 261 -24.01 -9.38 6.02
C PHE A 261 -24.17 -8.31 4.94
N ALA A 262 -23.49 -8.52 3.81
CA ALA A 262 -23.44 -7.56 2.71
C ALA A 262 -24.80 -7.32 2.05
N ASP A 263 -25.67 -8.33 2.02
CA ASP A 263 -27.03 -8.26 1.46
C ASP A 263 -27.96 -7.26 2.18
N LYS A 264 -27.65 -6.94 3.45
CA LYS A 264 -28.38 -5.95 4.25
C LYS A 264 -27.88 -4.53 4.06
N GLU A 265 -26.57 -4.37 3.85
CA GLU A 265 -25.89 -3.06 3.86
C GLU A 265 -25.45 -2.57 2.48
N PHE A 266 -25.49 -3.41 1.44
CA PHE A 266 -25.06 -3.06 0.09
C PHE A 266 -26.17 -3.28 -0.95
N PRO A 267 -26.17 -2.48 -2.04
CA PRO A 267 -27.09 -2.69 -3.16
C PRO A 267 -27.01 -4.12 -3.74
N LYS A 268 -28.17 -4.75 -3.96
CA LYS A 268 -28.30 -6.14 -4.44
C LYS A 268 -27.47 -6.43 -5.70
N GLN A 269 -27.37 -5.46 -6.62
CA GLN A 269 -26.58 -5.61 -7.84
C GLN A 269 -25.10 -5.90 -7.56
N TYR A 270 -24.49 -5.28 -6.54
CA TYR A 270 -23.08 -5.50 -6.20
C TYR A 270 -22.91 -6.79 -5.42
N VAL A 271 -23.84 -7.09 -4.52
CA VAL A 271 -23.86 -8.34 -3.75
C VAL A 271 -23.92 -9.53 -4.69
N GLN A 272 -24.81 -9.51 -5.68
CA GLN A 272 -24.93 -10.58 -6.67
C GLN A 272 -23.72 -10.63 -7.60
N LYS A 273 -23.30 -9.49 -8.16
CA LYS A 273 -22.21 -9.42 -9.14
C LYS A 273 -20.87 -9.91 -8.57
N PHE A 274 -20.52 -9.50 -7.36
CA PHE A 274 -19.26 -9.87 -6.72
C PHE A 274 -19.38 -11.03 -5.73
N GLN A 275 -20.59 -11.58 -5.57
CA GLN A 275 -20.92 -12.64 -4.62
C GLN A 275 -20.47 -12.29 -3.19
N LEU A 276 -20.81 -11.08 -2.75
CA LEU A 276 -20.42 -10.56 -1.44
C LEU A 276 -21.24 -11.25 -0.33
N VAL A 277 -20.57 -11.65 0.75
CA VAL A 277 -21.23 -12.21 1.94
C VAL A 277 -20.91 -11.36 3.17
N SER A 278 -19.64 -11.19 3.48
CA SER A 278 -19.13 -10.27 4.51
C SER A 278 -17.97 -9.48 3.92
N LEU A 279 -17.72 -8.27 4.43
CA LEU A 279 -16.57 -7.44 4.02
C LEU A 279 -16.17 -6.47 5.14
N ILE A 280 -15.00 -5.84 5.00
CA ILE A 280 -14.60 -4.70 5.81
C ILE A 280 -14.28 -3.50 4.92
N ILE A 281 -14.70 -2.32 5.36
CA ILE A 281 -14.45 -1.04 4.68
C ILE A 281 -13.38 -0.31 5.49
N VAL A 282 -12.26 0.01 4.86
CA VAL A 282 -11.13 0.71 5.48
C VAL A 282 -11.05 2.11 4.88
N PRO A 283 -10.98 3.19 5.69
CA PRO A 283 -10.78 4.53 5.15
C PRO A 283 -9.40 4.68 4.53
N VAL A 284 -9.35 5.43 3.43
CA VAL A 284 -8.10 5.96 2.86
C VAL A 284 -8.09 7.45 3.11
N TYR A 285 -7.15 7.91 3.93
CA TYR A 285 -7.18 9.26 4.48
C TYR A 285 -5.79 9.84 4.72
N VAL A 286 -5.72 11.17 4.77
CA VAL A 286 -4.51 11.96 5.03
C VAL A 286 -4.72 12.71 6.34
N PRO A 287 -4.14 12.23 7.46
CA PRO A 287 -4.36 12.83 8.77
C PRO A 287 -3.82 14.27 8.87
N THR A 288 -2.71 14.57 8.20
CA THR A 288 -2.09 15.91 8.19
C THR A 288 -3.02 16.97 7.61
N GLU A 289 -3.83 16.60 6.61
CA GLU A 289 -4.80 17.50 5.96
C GLU A 289 -6.22 17.39 6.51
N GLY A 290 -6.49 16.41 7.37
CA GLY A 290 -7.85 16.12 7.79
C GLY A 290 -8.76 15.70 6.61
N LYS A 291 -8.19 15.03 5.59
CA LYS A 291 -8.87 14.73 4.32
C LYS A 291 -9.10 13.23 4.14
N ILE A 292 -10.29 12.83 3.71
CA ILE A 292 -10.60 11.45 3.28
C ILE A 292 -10.53 11.42 1.76
N ILE A 293 -9.66 10.57 1.22
CA ILE A 293 -9.51 10.37 -0.22
C ILE A 293 -10.52 9.34 -0.71
N GLY A 294 -10.84 8.33 0.09
CA GLY A 294 -11.75 7.26 -0.30
C GLY A 294 -11.77 6.10 0.68
N GLY A 295 -11.93 4.89 0.14
CA GLY A 295 -12.00 3.69 0.95
C GLY A 295 -11.60 2.43 0.20
N VAL A 296 -11.15 1.45 0.96
CA VAL A 296 -10.78 0.12 0.50
C VAL A 296 -11.79 -0.89 1.04
N LEU A 297 -12.32 -1.75 0.17
CA LEU A 297 -13.21 -2.85 0.53
C LEU A 297 -12.45 -4.17 0.46
N LEU A 298 -12.48 -4.96 1.53
CA LEU A 298 -11.75 -6.23 1.64
C LEU A 298 -12.69 -7.38 1.99
N ASP A 299 -12.49 -8.55 1.36
CA ASP A 299 -13.21 -9.79 1.68
C ASP A 299 -12.38 -11.06 1.46
N GLN A 300 -13.01 -12.23 1.67
CA GLN A 300 -12.41 -13.56 1.51
C GLN A 300 -12.75 -14.26 0.19
N GLY A 301 -13.20 -13.52 -0.83
CA GLY A 301 -13.61 -14.14 -2.09
C GLY A 301 -15.11 -14.43 -2.19
N PRO A 302 -15.53 -14.95 -3.37
CA PRO A 302 -16.95 -15.14 -3.70
C PRO A 302 -17.63 -16.13 -2.76
N GLY A 303 -18.77 -15.73 -2.19
CA GLY A 303 -19.61 -16.58 -1.35
C GLY A 303 -19.01 -16.90 0.03
N ARG A 304 -17.93 -16.24 0.44
CA ARG A 304 -17.22 -16.57 1.69
C ARG A 304 -17.53 -15.60 2.82
N PHE A 305 -17.96 -16.15 3.94
CA PHE A 305 -18.11 -15.45 5.21
C PHE A 305 -16.80 -15.46 6.02
N PHE A 306 -16.52 -14.38 6.74
CA PHE A 306 -15.40 -14.28 7.67
C PHE A 306 -15.69 -13.33 8.81
N THR A 307 -14.99 -13.47 9.93
CA THR A 307 -15.01 -12.55 11.06
C THR A 307 -13.71 -11.74 11.12
N VAL A 308 -13.76 -10.54 11.70
CA VAL A 308 -12.58 -9.68 11.87
C VAL A 308 -12.21 -9.58 13.34
N ASP A 309 -10.94 -9.81 13.64
CA ASP A 309 -10.36 -9.52 14.95
C ASP A 309 -10.02 -8.01 15.06
N ARG A 310 -10.36 -7.39 16.21
CA ARG A 310 -10.01 -5.99 16.49
C ARG A 310 -8.51 -5.75 16.52
N SER A 311 -7.69 -6.78 16.73
CA SER A 311 -6.23 -6.70 16.62
C SER A 311 -5.73 -6.26 15.24
N LEU A 312 -6.54 -6.42 14.18
CA LEU A 312 -6.22 -5.95 12.82
C LEU A 312 -6.41 -4.44 12.63
N PHE A 313 -7.20 -3.78 13.47
CA PHE A 313 -7.62 -2.40 13.25
C PHE A 313 -6.45 -1.41 13.20
N PRO A 314 -5.42 -1.50 14.07
CA PRO A 314 -4.23 -0.67 13.96
C PRO A 314 -3.53 -0.82 12.60
N ALA A 315 -3.39 -2.04 12.09
CA ALA A 315 -2.81 -2.32 10.78
C ALA A 315 -3.64 -1.68 9.67
N LEU A 316 -4.95 -1.94 9.65
CA LEU A 316 -5.89 -1.42 8.65
C LEU A 316 -5.86 0.12 8.59
N MET A 317 -5.85 0.77 9.76
CA MET A 317 -5.77 2.23 9.85
C MET A 317 -4.45 2.77 9.29
N LYS A 318 -3.32 2.10 9.61
CA LYS A 318 -2.02 2.51 9.07
C LYS A 318 -1.90 2.30 7.57
N PHE A 319 -2.39 1.18 7.05
CA PHE A 319 -2.45 0.96 5.61
C PHE A 319 -3.30 2.03 4.91
N GLY A 320 -4.46 2.36 5.49
CA GLY A 320 -5.34 3.42 5.00
C GLY A 320 -4.68 4.80 4.99
N GLN A 321 -3.89 5.11 6.03
CA GLN A 321 -3.09 6.34 6.11
C GLN A 321 -2.01 6.38 5.01
N SER A 322 -1.14 5.37 4.93
CA SER A 322 -0.03 5.36 3.97
C SER A 322 -0.52 5.34 2.51
N ALA A 323 -1.61 4.62 2.24
CA ALA A 323 -2.28 4.66 0.95
C ALA A 323 -2.82 6.07 0.63
N GLY A 324 -3.38 6.76 1.63
CA GLY A 324 -3.89 8.11 1.47
C GLY A 324 -2.78 9.11 1.13
N GLU A 325 -1.70 9.10 1.90
CA GLU A 325 -0.54 9.97 1.68
C GLU A 325 0.07 9.74 0.29
N LEU A 326 0.22 8.49 -0.14
CA LEU A 326 0.75 8.17 -1.47
C LEU A 326 -0.18 8.63 -2.60
N LEU A 327 -1.49 8.38 -2.49
CA LEU A 327 -2.44 8.79 -3.51
C LEU A 327 -2.54 10.31 -3.61
N LEU A 328 -2.51 11.03 -2.48
CA LEU A 328 -2.50 12.47 -2.47
C LEU A 328 -1.31 13.02 -3.25
N LYS A 329 -0.10 12.52 -2.97
CA LYS A 329 1.13 12.92 -3.67
C LYS A 329 1.00 12.79 -5.19
N PHE A 330 0.45 11.68 -5.68
CA PHE A 330 0.26 11.50 -7.12
C PHE A 330 -0.87 12.35 -7.70
N ILE A 331 -1.96 12.55 -6.95
CA ILE A 331 -3.05 13.43 -7.37
C ILE A 331 -2.55 14.87 -7.48
N GLU A 332 -1.80 15.35 -6.50
CA GLU A 332 -1.21 16.69 -6.50
C GLU A 332 -0.20 16.87 -7.64
N ALA A 333 0.66 15.88 -7.88
CA ALA A 333 1.58 15.92 -9.02
C ALA A 333 0.83 16.05 -10.36
N GLN A 334 -0.29 15.32 -10.54
CA GLN A 334 -1.12 15.44 -11.74
C GLN A 334 -1.81 16.81 -11.85
N VAL A 335 -2.24 17.40 -10.72
CA VAL A 335 -2.83 18.75 -10.72
C VAL A 335 -1.75 19.79 -11.01
N SER A 336 -0.55 19.69 -10.46
CA SER A 336 0.54 20.63 -10.76
C SER A 336 1.02 20.54 -12.20
N GLU A 337 1.15 19.34 -12.78
CA GLU A 337 1.47 19.20 -14.21
C GLU A 337 0.35 19.73 -15.11
N ALA A 338 -0.91 19.54 -14.71
CA ALA A 338 -2.03 20.14 -15.39
C ALA A 338 -2.02 21.66 -15.23
N ASP A 339 -1.78 22.22 -14.04
CA ASP A 339 -1.74 23.66 -13.77
C ASP A 339 -0.56 24.33 -14.49
N GLU A 340 0.61 23.69 -14.60
CA GLU A 340 1.73 24.20 -15.41
C GLU A 340 1.40 24.18 -16.91
N GLN A 341 0.76 23.11 -17.40
CA GLN A 341 0.25 23.08 -18.79
C GLN A 341 -0.92 24.06 -18.99
N LEU A 342 -1.71 24.34 -17.95
CA LEU A 342 -2.82 25.28 -17.97
C LEU A 342 -2.31 26.71 -17.95
N ASP A 343 -1.27 27.04 -17.19
CA ASP A 343 -0.58 28.32 -17.21
C ASP A 343 0.11 28.57 -18.56
N GLU A 344 0.56 27.51 -19.23
CA GLU A 344 1.02 27.58 -20.63
C GLU A 344 -0.14 27.80 -21.64
N VAL A 345 -1.36 27.34 -21.34
CA VAL A 345 -2.52 27.39 -22.26
C VAL A 345 -3.43 28.61 -22.04
N LEU A 346 -3.67 29.03 -20.80
CA LEU A 346 -4.48 30.18 -20.37
C LEU A 346 -3.82 30.86 -19.16
N SER A 347 -3.76 32.18 -19.17
CA SER A 347 -3.28 32.94 -18.02
C SER A 347 -4.24 32.82 -16.83
N PRO A 348 -3.76 33.01 -15.59
CA PRO A 348 -4.61 32.99 -14.39
C PRO A 348 -5.84 33.90 -14.49
N ARG A 349 -5.69 35.07 -15.13
CA ARG A 349 -6.78 36.03 -15.34
C ARG A 349 -7.83 35.54 -16.33
N GLU A 350 -7.41 34.80 -17.35
CA GLU A 350 -8.33 34.16 -18.30
C GLU A 350 -9.13 33.04 -17.61
N ILE A 351 -8.51 32.30 -16.69
CA ILE A 351 -9.19 31.25 -15.90
C ILE A 351 -10.24 31.85 -14.96
N GLU A 352 -9.92 32.95 -14.26
CA GLU A 352 -10.88 33.68 -13.41
C GLU A 352 -12.12 34.11 -14.20
N ILE A 353 -11.92 34.73 -15.37
CA ILE A 353 -13.01 35.18 -16.24
C ILE A 353 -13.81 33.97 -16.76
N LEU A 354 -13.15 32.87 -17.12
CA LEU A 354 -13.79 31.67 -17.63
C LEU A 354 -14.69 30.98 -16.58
N LYS A 355 -14.31 31.01 -15.28
CA LYS A 355 -15.16 30.55 -14.17
C LYS A 355 -16.43 31.37 -14.06
N LEU A 356 -16.31 32.70 -14.08
CA LEU A 356 -17.47 33.61 -14.03
C LEU A 356 -18.42 33.40 -15.21
N LEU A 357 -17.87 33.15 -16.41
CA LEU A 357 -18.68 32.81 -17.58
C LEU A 357 -19.42 31.48 -17.42
N ALA A 358 -18.81 30.49 -16.77
CA ALA A 358 -19.45 29.20 -16.50
C ALA A 358 -20.60 29.31 -15.51
N ASP A 359 -20.48 30.22 -14.55
CA ASP A 359 -21.54 30.60 -13.60
C ASP A 359 -22.65 31.46 -14.23
N GLY A 360 -22.53 31.78 -15.53
CA GLY A 360 -23.54 32.53 -16.28
C GLY A 360 -23.38 34.05 -16.21
N ALA A 361 -22.28 34.57 -15.67
CA ALA A 361 -22.05 36.01 -15.58
C ALA A 361 -21.95 36.67 -16.97
N SER A 362 -22.55 37.84 -17.09
CA SER A 362 -22.35 38.75 -18.21
C SER A 362 -20.96 39.40 -18.16
N THR A 363 -20.52 39.97 -19.28
CA THR A 363 -19.23 40.71 -19.35
C THR A 363 -19.19 41.88 -18.36
N SER A 364 -20.33 42.53 -18.11
CA SER A 364 -20.46 43.62 -17.14
C SER A 364 -20.31 43.14 -15.70
N GLU A 365 -20.97 42.03 -15.36
CA GLU A 365 -20.86 41.41 -14.03
C GLU A 365 -19.45 40.90 -13.77
N ALA A 366 -18.82 40.25 -14.75
CA ALA A 366 -17.44 39.79 -14.63
C ALA A 366 -16.45 40.96 -14.48
N ALA A 367 -16.67 42.05 -15.20
CA ALA A 367 -15.87 43.28 -15.08
C ALA A 367 -15.99 43.90 -13.68
N CYS A 368 -17.22 43.95 -13.15
CA CYS A 368 -17.48 44.45 -11.79
C CYS A 368 -16.82 43.57 -10.72
N GLN A 369 -16.96 42.24 -10.82
CA GLN A 369 -16.42 41.30 -9.83
C GLN A 369 -14.89 41.25 -9.83
N LEU A 370 -14.25 41.47 -10.97
CA LEU A 370 -12.78 41.43 -11.11
C LEU A 370 -12.12 42.81 -11.06
N TYR A 371 -12.89 43.88 -10.84
CA TYR A 371 -12.41 45.28 -10.88
C TYR A 371 -11.68 45.62 -12.20
N LEU A 372 -12.26 45.20 -13.32
CA LEU A 372 -11.77 45.45 -14.68
C LEU A 372 -12.75 46.32 -15.47
N SER A 373 -12.30 46.87 -16.60
CA SER A 373 -13.22 47.43 -17.59
C SER A 373 -13.88 46.30 -18.40
N GLU A 374 -15.12 46.51 -18.88
CA GLU A 374 -15.79 45.56 -19.78
C GLU A 374 -14.99 45.29 -21.05
N PHE A 375 -14.26 46.31 -21.53
CA PHE A 375 -13.36 46.19 -22.67
C PHE A 375 -12.24 45.18 -22.38
N THR A 376 -11.58 45.32 -21.23
CA THR A 376 -10.52 44.41 -20.79
C THR A 376 -11.03 42.97 -20.62
N VAL A 377 -12.22 42.79 -20.06
CA VAL A 377 -12.83 41.44 -19.94
C VAL A 377 -13.11 40.85 -21.32
N ARG A 378 -13.60 41.64 -22.28
CA ARG A 378 -13.87 41.19 -23.66
C ARG A 378 -12.59 40.76 -24.38
N ASP A 379 -11.48 41.45 -24.12
CA ASP A 379 -10.18 41.09 -24.67
C ASP A 379 -9.68 39.75 -24.11
N TYR A 380 -9.80 39.54 -22.79
CA TYR A 380 -9.49 38.24 -22.19
C TYR A 380 -10.38 37.11 -22.74
N ILE A 381 -11.68 37.36 -22.94
CA ILE A 381 -12.61 36.40 -23.54
C ILE A 381 -12.19 36.04 -24.98
N SER A 382 -11.75 37.04 -25.75
CA SER A 382 -11.29 36.83 -27.13
C SER A 382 -9.98 36.03 -27.16
N SER A 383 -9.05 36.36 -26.27
CA SER A 383 -7.76 35.66 -26.11
C SER A 383 -7.96 34.20 -25.68
N MET A 384 -8.76 33.94 -24.65
CA MET A 384 -9.05 32.57 -24.19
C MET A 384 -9.75 31.74 -25.26
N MET A 385 -10.70 32.33 -26.01
CA MET A 385 -11.39 31.63 -27.09
C MET A 385 -10.41 31.21 -28.19
N LYS A 386 -9.45 32.08 -28.52
CA LYS A 386 -8.39 31.77 -29.50
C LYS A 386 -7.49 30.64 -29.00
N LYS A 387 -7.06 30.70 -27.73
CA LYS A 387 -6.21 29.69 -27.07
C LYS A 387 -6.91 28.33 -26.99
N LEU A 388 -8.20 28.31 -26.63
CA LEU A 388 -9.04 27.10 -26.58
C LEU A 388 -9.59 26.65 -27.94
N LYS A 389 -9.26 27.37 -29.04
CA LYS A 389 -9.80 27.15 -30.39
C LYS A 389 -11.34 27.04 -30.39
N ALA A 390 -12.02 27.86 -29.61
CA ALA A 390 -13.47 27.86 -29.46
C ALA A 390 -14.12 28.91 -30.37
N LYS A 391 -15.28 28.59 -30.96
CA LYS A 391 -16.00 29.50 -31.87
C LYS A 391 -16.90 30.49 -31.14
N ASN A 392 -17.33 30.17 -29.92
CA ASN A 392 -18.12 31.05 -29.07
C ASN A 392 -17.83 30.80 -27.58
N ARG A 393 -18.28 31.72 -26.72
CA ARG A 393 -18.09 31.66 -25.26
C ARG A 393 -18.59 30.35 -24.64
N THR A 394 -19.72 29.83 -25.12
CA THR A 394 -20.34 28.60 -24.60
C THR A 394 -19.49 27.39 -24.96
N GLU A 395 -18.93 27.36 -26.17
CA GLU A 395 -17.98 26.32 -26.58
C GLU A 395 -16.66 26.41 -25.79
N ALA A 396 -16.19 27.62 -25.47
CA ALA A 396 -15.01 27.82 -24.64
C ALA A 396 -15.22 27.25 -23.23
N VAL A 397 -16.34 27.56 -22.58
CA VAL A 397 -16.74 26.99 -21.28
C VAL A 397 -16.87 25.47 -21.36
N ALA A 398 -17.57 24.94 -22.37
CA ALA A 398 -17.75 23.50 -22.54
C ALA A 398 -16.42 22.76 -22.83
N LYS A 399 -15.47 23.37 -23.53
CA LYS A 399 -14.11 22.81 -23.71
C LYS A 399 -13.34 22.85 -22.40
N ALA A 400 -13.39 23.96 -21.68
CA ALA A 400 -12.71 24.14 -20.41
C ALA A 400 -13.17 23.13 -19.35
N ILE A 401 -14.48 22.85 -19.26
CA ILE A 401 -15.04 21.80 -18.39
C ILE A 401 -14.55 20.40 -18.83
N ARG A 402 -14.59 20.09 -20.13
CA ARG A 402 -14.11 18.79 -20.65
C ARG A 402 -12.61 18.57 -20.45
N MET A 403 -11.83 19.65 -20.48
CA MET A 403 -10.39 19.63 -20.25
C MET A 403 -10.01 19.70 -18.76
N GLY A 404 -10.99 19.82 -17.85
CA GLY A 404 -10.75 19.90 -16.40
C GLY A 404 -10.19 21.25 -15.91
N ILE A 405 -10.20 22.29 -16.75
CA ILE A 405 -9.71 23.65 -16.42
C ILE A 405 -10.57 24.31 -15.35
N ILE A 406 -11.87 24.06 -15.40
CA ILE A 406 -12.89 24.58 -14.49
C ILE A 406 -13.93 23.47 -14.22
N SER A 407 -14.55 23.50 -13.03
CA SER A 407 -15.40 22.42 -12.50
C SER A 407 -16.81 22.87 -12.16
#